data_AF-A0A8J4RTG9-F1
#
_entry.id   AF-A0A8J4RTG9-F1
#
_cell.length_a   1.000
_cell.length_b   1.000
_cell.length_c   1.000
_cell.angle_alpha   90.00
_cell.angle_beta   90.00
_cell.angle_gamma   90.00
#
_symmetry.space_group_name_H-M   'P 1'
#
loop_
_entity.id
_entity.type
_entity.pdbx_description
1 polymer ?
#
loop_
_entity_poly.entity_id
_entity_poly.type
_entity_poly.pdbx_seq_one_letter_code
_entity_poly.pdbx_strand_id
1 'polypeptide(L)'
;MVEDLDAAIGCLQSFCSIEMENGEEMRVLGDVEAPAADLKQNEGCLEVHHHPLSVPDIKLHLVQLNKMFVRRHMYSLVQLLFKTEDSDEGDDTITPRFLSYSETGDDISVVTGDEGFLQKARALAEQGDQGVLVSPDFWRPVQIGNTKLGFAETGIVAGQTSVLVNAGTTVFYLSTYSTDFMLIKEDEWDDALPILRNHFELLEGSFAQLTA
;
A
#
# COMPACT_ATOMS: atom_id res chain seq x y z
N MET A 1 -14.59 -8.80 15.42
CA MET A 1 -13.50 -8.21 16.24
C MET A 1 -12.83 -9.23 17.14
N VAL A 2 -13.49 -9.87 18.12
CA VAL A 2 -12.83 -10.95 18.91
C VAL A 2 -12.73 -12.25 18.10
N GLU A 3 -13.77 -12.59 17.34
CA GLU A 3 -13.81 -13.81 16.50
C GLU A 3 -12.73 -13.82 15.40
N ASP A 4 -12.48 -12.68 14.74
CA ASP A 4 -11.44 -12.58 13.69
C ASP A 4 -10.03 -12.67 14.27
N LEU A 5 -9.83 -12.20 15.51
CA LEU A 5 -8.55 -12.27 16.20
C LEU A 5 -8.21 -13.72 16.52
N ASP A 6 -9.14 -14.48 17.12
CA ASP A 6 -8.94 -15.90 17.44
C ASP A 6 -8.70 -16.73 16.16
N ALA A 7 -9.43 -16.44 15.09
CA ALA A 7 -9.20 -17.08 13.78
C ALA A 7 -7.80 -16.75 13.22
N ALA A 8 -7.36 -15.49 13.29
CA ALA A 8 -6.04 -15.08 12.81
C ALA A 8 -4.91 -15.74 13.62
N ILE A 9 -5.03 -15.78 14.95
CA ILE A 9 -4.08 -16.48 15.83
C ILE A 9 -4.07 -17.98 15.50
N GLY A 10 -5.25 -18.59 15.37
CA GLY A 10 -5.41 -20.00 15.01
C GLY A 10 -4.67 -20.39 13.73
N CYS A 11 -4.75 -19.54 12.71
CA CYS A 11 -4.04 -19.70 11.45
C CYS A 11 -2.53 -19.48 11.61
N LEU A 12 -2.10 -18.35 12.19
CA LEU A 12 -0.71 -17.91 12.20
C LEU A 12 0.19 -18.67 13.15
N GLN A 13 -0.33 -19.17 14.28
CA GLN A 13 0.46 -19.87 15.31
C GLN A 13 1.17 -21.14 14.79
N SER A 14 0.68 -21.71 13.69
CA SER A 14 1.31 -22.86 13.04
C SER A 14 2.52 -22.50 12.19
N PHE A 15 2.67 -21.22 11.82
CA PHE A 15 3.71 -20.70 10.93
C PHE A 15 4.70 -19.78 11.65
N CYS A 16 4.28 -19.06 12.69
CA CYS A 16 5.14 -18.13 13.42
C CYS A 16 4.83 -18.08 14.93
N SER A 17 5.79 -17.57 15.70
CA SER A 17 5.56 -17.19 17.11
C SER A 17 4.84 -15.83 17.15
N ILE A 18 3.80 -15.73 17.97
CA ILE A 18 2.97 -14.53 18.10
C ILE A 18 3.27 -13.86 19.45
N GLU A 19 3.73 -12.62 19.40
CA GLU A 19 3.98 -11.77 20.57
C GLU A 19 3.05 -10.57 20.54
N MET A 20 2.44 -10.26 21.68
CA MET A 20 1.61 -9.06 21.85
C MET A 20 2.48 -7.89 22.33
N GLU A 21 2.10 -6.64 22.01
CA GLU A 21 2.87 -5.44 22.37
C GLU A 21 3.04 -5.25 23.89
N ASN A 22 2.17 -5.87 24.70
CA ASN A 22 2.29 -5.89 26.17
C ASN A 22 3.35 -6.87 26.69
N GLY A 23 4.05 -7.61 25.81
CA GLY A 23 5.08 -8.57 26.15
C GLY A 23 4.57 -9.94 26.61
N GLU A 24 3.25 -10.19 26.53
CA GLU A 24 2.68 -11.50 26.85
C GLU A 24 2.80 -12.45 25.64
N GLU A 25 3.54 -13.56 25.80
CA GLU A 25 3.49 -14.68 24.85
C GLU A 25 2.12 -15.35 24.97
N MET A 26 1.30 -15.24 23.93
CA MET A 26 0.02 -15.92 23.90
C MET A 26 0.18 -17.26 23.19
N ARG A 27 0.32 -18.32 23.98
CA ARG A 27 0.14 -19.69 23.52
C ARG A 27 -1.31 -20.07 23.81
N VAL A 28 -2.08 -20.44 22.80
CA VAL A 28 -3.41 -21.02 23.03
C VAL A 28 -3.20 -22.36 23.75
N LEU A 29 -3.27 -22.35 25.08
CA LEU A 29 -3.25 -23.53 25.94
C LEU A 29 -4.62 -24.20 25.85
N GLY A 30 -4.79 -25.00 24.81
CA GLY A 30 -5.89 -25.92 24.66
C GLY A 30 -5.60 -26.76 23.44
N ASP A 31 -5.79 -28.07 23.55
CA ASP A 31 -6.05 -28.93 22.40
C ASP A 31 -7.31 -28.38 21.71
N VAL A 32 -7.16 -27.31 20.94
CA VAL A 32 -7.99 -27.12 19.78
C VAL A 32 -7.50 -28.25 18.89
N GLU A 33 -8.21 -29.39 18.91
CA GLU A 33 -8.23 -30.27 17.76
C GLU A 33 -8.19 -29.35 16.56
N ALA A 34 -7.05 -29.33 15.84
CA ALA A 34 -6.97 -28.66 14.55
C ALA A 34 -8.29 -29.01 13.88
N PRO A 35 -9.16 -28.02 13.58
CA PRO A 35 -10.56 -28.29 13.30
C PRO A 35 -10.52 -29.44 12.32
N ALA A 36 -11.03 -30.61 12.77
CA ALA A 36 -10.93 -31.81 11.98
C ALA A 36 -11.35 -31.38 10.59
N ALA A 37 -10.47 -31.59 9.63
CA ALA A 37 -10.67 -31.20 8.25
C ALA A 37 -11.82 -32.06 7.70
N ASP A 38 -13.04 -31.86 8.22
CA ASP A 38 -14.25 -31.79 7.45
C ASP A 38 -14.06 -30.58 6.53
N LEU A 39 -13.20 -30.80 5.54
CA LEU A 39 -13.38 -30.41 4.15
C LEU A 39 -14.71 -30.99 3.67
N LYS A 40 -15.81 -30.71 4.37
CA LYS A 40 -17.10 -30.60 3.74
C LYS A 40 -16.93 -29.38 2.87
N GLN A 41 -16.67 -29.69 1.60
CA GLN A 41 -16.88 -28.85 0.43
C GLN A 41 -18.07 -27.93 0.68
N ASN A 42 -17.80 -26.80 1.31
CA ASN A 42 -18.34 -25.55 0.86
C ASN A 42 -17.18 -24.91 0.11
N GLU A 43 -16.84 -25.53 -1.02
CA GLU A 43 -16.28 -24.85 -2.18
C GLU A 43 -17.32 -23.83 -2.66
N GLY A 44 -17.69 -22.87 -1.81
CA GLY A 44 -17.84 -21.52 -2.32
C GLY A 44 -16.43 -21.18 -2.74
N CYS A 45 -16.14 -21.35 -4.03
CA CYS A 45 -15.08 -20.61 -4.69
C CYS A 45 -15.13 -19.22 -4.06
N LEU A 46 -14.13 -18.86 -3.23
CA LEU A 46 -13.88 -17.45 -2.98
C LEU A 46 -13.60 -16.95 -4.39
N GLU A 47 -14.63 -16.41 -5.05
CA GLU A 47 -14.49 -15.92 -6.41
C GLU A 47 -13.37 -14.91 -6.30
N VAL A 48 -12.20 -15.27 -6.81
CA VAL A 48 -11.07 -14.36 -6.91
C VAL A 48 -11.56 -13.34 -7.92
N HIS A 49 -12.17 -12.27 -7.43
CA HIS A 49 -12.67 -11.22 -8.27
C HIS A 49 -11.44 -10.58 -8.91
N HIS A 50 -11.30 -10.83 -10.22
CA HIS A 50 -10.30 -10.19 -11.05
C HIS A 50 -10.75 -8.74 -11.24
N HIS A 51 -10.44 -7.91 -10.24
CA HIS A 51 -10.66 -6.47 -10.30
C HIS A 51 -9.80 -5.88 -11.43
N PRO A 52 -10.35 -4.98 -12.26
CA PRO A 52 -9.55 -4.27 -13.24
C PRO A 52 -8.50 -3.43 -12.49
N LEU A 53 -7.33 -3.27 -13.10
CA LEU A 53 -6.23 -2.51 -12.54
C LEU A 53 -6.09 -1.20 -13.29
N SER A 54 -5.69 -0.14 -12.59
CA SER A 54 -5.29 1.11 -13.24
C SER A 54 -3.90 1.54 -12.82
N VAL A 55 -3.13 2.02 -13.80
CA VAL A 55 -1.71 2.33 -13.68
C VAL A 55 -1.53 3.78 -14.13
N PRO A 56 -1.61 4.75 -13.21
CA PRO A 56 -1.28 6.14 -13.51
C PRO A 56 0.20 6.30 -13.87
N ASP A 57 0.51 7.29 -14.70
CA ASP A 57 1.90 7.68 -14.96
C ASP A 57 2.40 8.66 -13.89
N ILE A 58 2.65 8.12 -12.68
CA ILE A 58 3.25 8.85 -11.55
C ILE A 58 4.35 8.01 -10.92
N LYS A 59 5.43 8.70 -10.53
CA LYS A 59 6.51 8.12 -9.73
C LYS A 59 6.33 8.54 -8.28
N LEU A 60 6.37 7.57 -7.38
CA LEU A 60 6.24 7.79 -5.95
C LEU A 60 7.56 7.55 -5.25
N HIS A 61 7.80 8.35 -4.22
CA HIS A 61 8.93 8.24 -3.33
C HIS A 61 8.48 8.02 -1.90
N LEU A 62 9.25 7.22 -1.16
CA LEU A 62 9.11 7.06 0.27
C LEU A 62 10.04 8.05 0.97
N VAL A 63 9.48 8.85 1.86
CA VAL A 63 10.20 9.80 2.72
C VAL A 63 9.88 9.49 4.17
N GLN A 64 10.93 9.27 4.97
CA GLN A 64 10.82 9.20 6.41
C GLN A 64 11.16 10.57 7.01
N LEU A 65 10.32 11.04 7.93
CA LEU A 65 10.61 12.20 8.77
C LEU A 65 10.67 11.75 10.23
N ASN A 66 11.74 12.14 10.93
CA ASN A 66 11.83 11.92 12.36
C ASN A 66 10.88 12.87 13.10
N LYS A 67 10.01 12.32 13.93
CA LYS A 67 8.95 13.06 14.63
C LYS A 67 9.50 14.13 15.58
N MET A 68 10.70 13.95 16.15
CA MET A 68 11.35 14.97 16.98
C MET A 68 11.63 16.27 16.22
N PHE A 69 11.84 16.18 14.90
CA PHE A 69 12.18 17.30 14.04
C PHE A 69 11.05 17.71 13.09
N VAL A 70 9.86 17.09 13.19
CA VAL A 70 8.71 17.32 12.29
C VAL A 70 8.32 18.79 12.15
N ARG A 71 8.49 19.60 13.21
CA ARG A 71 8.18 21.04 13.18
C ARG A 71 8.91 21.78 12.06
N ARG A 72 10.11 21.33 11.68
CA ARG A 72 10.89 21.90 10.56
C ARG A 72 10.23 21.64 9.20
N HIS A 73 9.49 20.54 9.08
CA HIS A 73 8.80 20.10 7.87
C HIS A 73 7.32 20.51 7.85
N MET A 74 6.79 21.11 8.93
CA MET A 74 5.37 21.42 9.06
C MET A 74 4.85 22.28 7.91
N TYR A 75 5.62 23.29 7.47
CA TYR A 75 5.21 24.12 6.34
C TYR A 75 5.10 23.30 5.04
N SER A 76 6.11 22.48 4.72
CA SER A 76 6.08 21.66 3.51
C SER A 76 5.04 20.55 3.57
N LEU A 77 4.76 19.99 4.75
CA LEU A 77 3.69 19.00 4.96
C LEU A 77 2.30 19.63 4.79
N VAL A 78 2.07 20.82 5.35
CA VAL A 78 0.80 21.55 5.17
C VAL A 78 0.60 21.91 3.70
N GLN A 79 1.65 22.36 3.01
CA GLN A 79 1.58 22.56 1.56
C GLN A 79 1.24 21.24 0.86
N LEU A 80 1.94 20.15 1.17
CA LEU A 80 1.71 18.86 0.54
C LEU A 80 0.27 18.34 0.74
N LEU A 81 -0.32 18.56 1.91
CA LEU A 81 -1.68 18.11 2.23
C LEU A 81 -2.75 19.01 1.60
N PHE A 82 -2.58 20.33 1.66
CA PHE A 82 -3.66 21.29 1.36
C PHE A 82 -3.45 22.12 0.09
N LYS A 83 -2.28 22.06 -0.55
CA LYS A 83 -2.07 22.76 -1.82
C LYS A 83 -3.00 22.16 -2.87
N THR A 84 -3.84 23.03 -3.42
CA THR A 84 -4.54 22.81 -4.68
C THR A 84 -3.56 23.10 -5.80
N GLU A 85 -3.53 22.25 -6.82
CA GLU A 85 -2.81 22.56 -8.05
C GLU A 85 -3.52 23.77 -8.66
N ASP A 86 -2.86 24.93 -8.64
CA ASP A 86 -3.28 26.03 -9.49
C ASP A 86 -3.04 25.54 -10.91
N SER A 87 -4.12 25.19 -11.61
CA SER A 87 -4.04 24.82 -13.02
C SER A 87 -3.38 25.99 -13.76
N ASP A 88 -2.11 25.82 -14.14
CA ASP A 88 -1.43 26.73 -15.04
C ASP A 88 -2.33 26.86 -16.29
N GLU A 89 -2.75 28.09 -16.60
CA GLU A 89 -3.60 28.40 -17.76
C GLU A 89 -2.86 27.98 -19.05
N GLY A 90 -3.00 26.72 -19.48
CA GLY A 90 -2.37 26.26 -20.72
C GLY A 90 -2.24 24.74 -20.91
N ASP A 91 -2.39 23.92 -19.87
CA ASP A 91 -2.31 22.46 -19.99
C ASP A 91 -3.46 21.78 -19.22
N ASP A 92 -4.48 21.30 -19.95
CA ASP A 92 -5.62 20.56 -19.39
C ASP A 92 -5.23 19.13 -18.95
N THR A 93 -3.95 18.74 -19.00
CA THR A 93 -3.51 17.45 -18.48
C THR A 93 -3.51 17.46 -16.96
N ILE A 94 -4.57 16.88 -16.37
CA ILE A 94 -4.65 16.65 -14.93
C ILE A 94 -3.54 15.68 -14.54
N THR A 95 -2.52 16.18 -13.86
CA THR A 95 -1.46 15.32 -13.32
C THR A 95 -2.05 14.44 -12.21
N PRO A 96 -1.81 13.12 -12.23
CA PRO A 96 -2.28 12.25 -11.16
C PRO A 96 -1.62 12.64 -9.84
N ARG A 97 -2.39 12.78 -8.76
CA ARG A 97 -1.88 13.07 -7.41
C ARG A 97 -2.07 11.87 -6.50
N PHE A 98 -1.01 11.51 -5.78
CA PHE A 98 -1.04 10.46 -4.75
C PHE A 98 -0.29 10.95 -3.51
N LEU A 99 -0.91 10.80 -2.35
CA LEU A 99 -0.32 11.15 -1.06
C LEU A 99 -0.78 10.16 0.01
N SER A 100 0.17 9.49 0.65
CA SER A 100 -0.02 8.78 1.91
C SER A 100 0.83 9.42 2.99
N TYR A 101 0.24 9.64 4.16
CA TYR A 101 0.91 10.09 5.37
C TYR A 101 0.54 9.11 6.48
N SER A 102 1.54 8.50 7.11
CA SER A 102 1.36 7.56 8.20
C SER A 102 2.34 7.89 9.32
N GLU A 103 1.85 7.96 10.55
CA GLU A 103 2.67 8.25 11.73
C GLU A 103 2.68 7.01 12.63
N THR A 104 3.86 6.44 12.85
CA THR A 104 4.05 5.19 13.60
C THR A 104 5.28 5.30 14.49
N GLY A 105 5.12 5.06 15.79
CA GLY A 105 6.21 5.19 16.76
C GLY A 105 6.84 6.60 16.73
N ASP A 106 8.13 6.64 16.42
CA ASP A 106 8.96 7.86 16.40
C ASP A 106 9.11 8.48 15.00
N ASP A 107 8.51 7.89 13.97
CA ASP A 107 8.70 8.29 12.58
C ASP A 107 7.38 8.55 11.85
N ILE A 108 7.48 9.39 10.83
CA ILE A 108 6.41 9.68 9.88
C ILE A 108 6.87 9.16 8.52
N SER A 109 6.06 8.31 7.91
CA SER A 109 6.24 7.85 6.53
C SER A 109 5.33 8.63 5.60
N VAL A 110 5.93 9.20 4.55
CA VAL A 110 5.23 9.93 3.50
C VAL A 110 5.50 9.22 2.17
N VAL A 111 4.44 8.86 1.46
CA VAL A 111 4.50 8.36 0.08
C VAL A 111 3.89 9.40 -0.83
N THR A 112 4.67 9.96 -1.76
CA THR A 112 4.20 11.06 -2.62
C THR A 112 4.99 11.15 -3.93
N GLY A 113 4.36 11.71 -4.96
CA GLY A 113 5.02 12.15 -6.20
C GLY A 113 5.20 13.68 -6.30
N ASP A 114 4.94 14.43 -5.22
CA ASP A 114 5.09 15.90 -5.21
C ASP A 114 6.58 16.30 -5.22
N GLU A 115 7.07 16.72 -6.38
CA GLU A 115 8.47 17.11 -6.56
C GLU A 115 8.88 18.34 -5.73
N GLY A 116 7.94 19.24 -5.40
CA GLY A 116 8.22 20.41 -4.57
C GLY A 116 8.56 20.03 -3.12
N PHE A 117 7.86 19.05 -2.55
CA PHE A 117 8.15 18.46 -1.26
C PHE A 117 9.44 17.62 -1.33
N LEU A 118 9.58 16.78 -2.36
CA LEU A 118 10.74 15.91 -2.52
C LEU A 118 12.05 16.69 -2.68
N GLN A 119 12.06 17.78 -3.45
CA GLN A 119 13.23 18.62 -3.60
C GLN A 119 13.69 19.21 -2.26
N LYS A 120 12.75 19.67 -1.41
CA LYS A 120 13.07 20.19 -0.07
C LYS A 120 13.59 19.09 0.85
N ALA A 121 12.99 17.90 0.79
CA ALA A 121 13.42 16.76 1.60
C ALA A 121 14.83 16.27 1.19
N ARG A 122 15.10 16.14 -0.12
CA ARG A 122 16.41 15.76 -0.65
C ARG A 122 17.48 16.80 -0.30
N ALA A 123 17.19 18.09 -0.43
CA ALA A 123 18.13 19.16 -0.07
C ALA A 123 18.53 19.12 1.41
N LEU A 124 17.59 18.78 2.31
CA LEU A 124 17.89 18.61 3.73
C LEU A 124 18.72 17.34 3.98
N ALA A 125 18.38 16.23 3.33
CA ALA A 125 19.13 14.97 3.45
C ALA A 125 20.59 15.13 2.95
N GLU A 126 20.81 15.83 1.84
CA GLU A 126 22.14 16.13 1.28
C GLU A 126 22.98 17.02 2.20
N GLN A 127 22.35 17.86 3.01
CA GLN A 127 23.00 18.67 4.04
C GLN A 127 23.37 17.86 5.30
N GLY A 128 23.08 16.56 5.32
CA GLY A 128 23.36 15.65 6.42
C GLY A 128 22.35 15.75 7.58
N ASP A 129 21.16 16.29 7.33
CA ASP A 129 20.11 16.36 8.35
C ASP A 129 19.70 14.95 8.79
N GLN A 130 19.72 14.71 10.10
CA GLN A 130 19.41 13.40 10.69
C GLN A 130 17.90 13.17 10.87
N GLY A 131 17.07 14.14 10.51
CA GLY A 131 15.62 14.13 10.68
C GLY A 131 14.82 13.81 9.42
N VAL A 132 15.48 13.57 8.28
CA VAL A 132 14.84 13.22 7.01
C VAL A 132 15.64 12.16 6.27
N LEU A 133 14.95 11.14 5.78
CA LEU A 133 15.50 10.16 4.84
C LEU A 133 14.58 10.09 3.62
N VAL A 134 15.17 10.11 2.44
CA VAL A 134 14.47 9.94 1.17
C VAL A 134 14.97 8.64 0.56
N SER A 135 14.06 7.71 0.29
CA SER A 135 14.41 6.47 -0.39
C SER A 135 14.96 6.78 -1.79
N PRO A 136 16.08 6.15 -2.21
CA PRO A 136 16.58 6.28 -3.58
C PRO A 136 15.68 5.57 -4.60
N ASP A 137 14.84 4.63 -4.14
CA ASP A 137 13.95 3.85 -4.98
C ASP A 137 12.72 4.65 -5.39
N PHE A 138 12.25 4.40 -6.60
CA PHE A 138 10.99 4.92 -7.15
C PHE A 138 9.96 3.80 -7.18
N TRP A 139 8.69 4.17 -7.00
CA TRP A 139 7.59 3.22 -6.96
C TRP A 139 6.47 3.66 -7.90
N ARG A 140 5.92 2.71 -8.64
CA ARG A 140 4.74 2.90 -9.50
C ARG A 140 3.50 2.34 -8.81
N PRO A 141 2.46 3.15 -8.63
CA PRO A 141 1.22 2.66 -8.06
C PRO A 141 0.39 1.92 -9.10
N VAL A 142 -0.22 0.83 -8.67
CA VAL A 142 -1.25 0.07 -9.37
C VAL A 142 -2.49 0.08 -8.49
N GLN A 143 -3.52 0.80 -8.90
CA GLN A 143 -4.81 0.87 -8.20
C GLN A 143 -5.64 -0.36 -8.54
N ILE A 144 -6.24 -0.98 -7.51
CA ILE A 144 -7.07 -2.18 -7.64
C ILE A 144 -8.55 -1.79 -7.67
N GLY A 145 -9.23 -2.18 -8.75
CA GLY A 145 -10.66 -1.99 -8.91
C GLY A 145 -11.04 -0.61 -9.46
N ASN A 146 -12.23 -0.57 -10.06
CA ASN A 146 -12.88 0.63 -10.57
C ASN A 146 -14.19 0.96 -9.82
N THR A 147 -14.52 0.17 -8.81
CA THR A 147 -15.63 0.36 -7.88
C THR A 147 -15.07 0.47 -6.47
N LYS A 148 -15.81 1.09 -5.56
CA LYS A 148 -15.35 1.17 -4.17
C LYS A 148 -15.30 -0.22 -3.56
N LEU A 149 -14.10 -0.67 -3.20
CA LEU A 149 -13.89 -1.92 -2.50
C LEU A 149 -14.48 -1.78 -1.09
N GLY A 150 -15.42 -2.65 -0.75
CA GLY A 150 -16.04 -2.69 0.57
C GLY A 150 -15.14 -3.39 1.60
N PHE A 151 -15.31 -3.09 2.88
CA PHE A 151 -14.52 -3.70 3.97
C PHE A 151 -14.82 -5.18 4.25
N ALA A 152 -15.84 -5.76 3.61
CA ALA A 152 -16.26 -7.15 3.79
C ALA A 152 -15.64 -8.10 2.76
N GLU A 153 -15.02 -7.57 1.71
CA GLU A 153 -14.42 -8.39 0.66
C GLU A 153 -13.05 -8.89 1.14
N THR A 154 -12.96 -10.21 1.32
CA THR A 154 -11.70 -10.87 1.69
C THR A 154 -11.08 -11.51 0.45
N GLY A 155 -9.75 -11.59 0.41
CA GLY A 155 -9.05 -12.23 -0.71
C GLY A 155 -8.59 -11.30 -1.85
N ILE A 156 -8.93 -10.01 -1.82
CA ILE A 156 -8.39 -9.01 -2.78
C ILE A 156 -6.86 -8.99 -2.71
N VAL A 157 -6.32 -8.81 -1.49
CA VAL A 157 -4.87 -8.84 -1.22
C VAL A 157 -4.29 -10.16 -1.72
N ALA A 158 -4.86 -11.29 -1.31
CA ALA A 158 -4.32 -12.61 -1.59
C ALA A 158 -4.32 -12.96 -3.09
N GLY A 159 -5.41 -12.67 -3.81
CA GLY A 159 -5.52 -12.95 -5.24
C GLY A 159 -4.63 -12.06 -6.09
N GLN A 160 -4.68 -10.76 -5.87
CA GLN A 160 -4.00 -9.77 -6.72
C GLN A 160 -2.49 -9.73 -6.46
N THR A 161 -2.06 -9.75 -5.19
CA THR A 161 -0.63 -9.72 -4.85
C THR A 161 0.08 -11.04 -5.17
N SER A 162 -0.62 -12.18 -5.10
CA SER A 162 0.01 -13.49 -5.35
C SER A 162 0.59 -13.61 -6.76
N VAL A 163 -0.04 -13.01 -7.77
CA VAL A 163 0.46 -13.04 -9.16
C VAL A 163 1.84 -12.42 -9.26
N LEU A 164 2.05 -11.27 -8.61
CA LEU A 164 3.33 -10.55 -8.61
C LEU A 164 4.34 -11.20 -7.67
N VAL A 165 3.92 -11.61 -6.47
CA VAL A 165 4.81 -12.24 -5.48
C VAL A 165 5.33 -13.58 -5.99
N ASN A 166 4.49 -14.39 -6.65
CA ASN A 166 4.91 -15.66 -7.26
C ASN A 166 5.87 -15.45 -8.44
N ALA A 167 5.87 -14.27 -9.06
CA ALA A 167 6.83 -13.88 -10.09
C ALA A 167 8.13 -13.28 -9.51
N GLY A 168 8.23 -13.13 -8.19
CA GLY A 168 9.39 -12.56 -7.51
C GLY A 168 9.42 -11.04 -7.49
N THR A 169 8.31 -10.36 -7.82
CA THR A 169 8.20 -8.90 -7.75
C THR A 169 7.92 -8.44 -6.32
N THR A 170 8.65 -7.41 -5.87
CA THR A 170 8.43 -6.77 -4.58
C THR A 170 7.19 -5.88 -4.64
N VAL A 171 6.24 -6.10 -3.72
CA VAL A 171 5.02 -5.31 -3.64
C VAL A 171 4.91 -4.64 -2.28
N PHE A 172 4.79 -3.31 -2.27
CA PHE A 172 4.34 -2.57 -1.10
C PHE A 172 2.83 -2.29 -1.21
N TYR A 173 2.05 -2.91 -0.34
CA TYR A 173 0.59 -2.81 -0.36
C TYR A 173 0.07 -1.68 0.53
N LEU A 174 -0.90 -0.92 0.04
CA LEU A 174 -1.56 0.15 0.79
C LEU A 174 -3.08 0.12 0.56
N SER A 175 -3.83 -0.12 1.62
CA SER A 175 -5.29 0.03 1.62
C SER A 175 -5.72 1.46 1.91
N THR A 176 -6.81 1.90 1.28
CA THR A 176 -7.52 3.13 1.63
C THR A 176 -8.97 2.82 1.96
N TYR A 177 -9.76 3.87 2.24
CA TYR A 177 -11.19 3.70 2.46
C TYR A 177 -11.93 3.14 1.22
N SER A 178 -11.49 3.50 0.02
CA SER A 178 -12.28 3.25 -1.20
C SER A 178 -11.67 2.17 -2.11
N THR A 179 -10.37 1.95 -2.04
CA THR A 179 -9.64 1.08 -2.96
C THR A 179 -8.29 0.71 -2.34
N ASP A 180 -7.61 -0.24 -2.96
CA ASP A 180 -6.29 -0.70 -2.59
C ASP A 180 -5.26 -0.36 -3.67
N PHE A 181 -4.00 -0.26 -3.25
CA PHE A 181 -2.88 0.02 -4.13
C PHE A 181 -1.76 -1.00 -3.92
N MET A 182 -1.21 -1.48 -5.02
CA MET A 182 0.09 -2.17 -5.05
C MET A 182 1.13 -1.19 -5.58
N LEU A 183 2.18 -0.95 -4.81
CA LEU A 183 3.32 -0.15 -5.24
C LEU A 183 4.42 -1.11 -5.66
N ILE A 184 4.83 -1.01 -6.92
CA ILE A 184 5.88 -1.84 -7.53
C ILE A 184 7.11 -0.98 -7.73
N LYS A 185 8.31 -1.50 -7.44
CA LYS A 185 9.54 -0.75 -7.68
C LYS A 185 9.74 -0.49 -9.17
N GLU A 186 10.28 0.69 -9.49
CA GLU A 186 10.53 1.10 -10.88
C GLU A 186 11.46 0.14 -11.63
N ASP A 187 12.46 -0.41 -10.96
CA ASP A 187 13.44 -1.34 -11.56
C ASP A 187 12.86 -2.74 -11.83
N GLU A 188 11.76 -3.11 -11.17
CA GLU A 188 11.01 -4.34 -11.40
C GLU A 188 9.82 -4.13 -12.37
N TRP A 189 9.54 -2.89 -12.77
CA TRP A 189 8.34 -2.53 -13.51
C TRP A 189 8.25 -3.18 -14.91
N ASP A 190 9.36 -3.21 -15.63
CA ASP A 190 9.42 -3.76 -16.99
C ASP A 190 9.14 -5.27 -17.01
N ASP A 191 9.45 -5.97 -15.92
CA ASP A 191 9.14 -7.40 -15.73
C ASP A 191 7.70 -7.60 -15.21
N ALA A 192 7.22 -6.73 -14.32
CA ALA A 192 5.90 -6.83 -13.71
C ALA A 192 4.76 -6.48 -14.68
N LEU A 193 4.92 -5.45 -15.51
CA LEU A 193 3.85 -4.94 -16.37
C LEU A 193 3.32 -5.98 -17.39
N PRO A 194 4.16 -6.76 -18.10
CA PRO A 194 3.68 -7.86 -18.94
C PRO A 194 2.87 -8.90 -18.16
N ILE A 195 3.26 -9.19 -16.92
CA ILE A 195 2.56 -10.16 -16.07
C ILE A 195 1.18 -9.62 -15.72
N LEU A 196 1.08 -8.34 -15.33
CA LEU A 196 -0.20 -7.69 -15.05
C LEU A 196 -1.11 -7.70 -16.29
N ARG A 197 -0.59 -7.36 -17.48
CA ARG A 197 -1.36 -7.39 -18.75
C ARG A 197 -1.90 -8.77 -19.10
N ASN A 198 -1.20 -9.82 -18.71
CA ASN A 198 -1.62 -11.18 -19.01
C ASN A 198 -2.72 -11.70 -18.07
N HIS A 199 -2.85 -11.12 -16.87
CA HIS A 199 -3.76 -11.63 -15.82
C HIS A 199 -4.94 -10.70 -15.50
N PHE A 200 -4.86 -9.41 -15.89
CA PHE A 200 -5.84 -8.39 -15.52
C PHE A 200 -6.15 -7.45 -16.68
N GLU A 201 -7.36 -6.88 -16.67
CA GLU A 201 -7.70 -5.73 -17.50
C GLU A 201 -7.00 -4.47 -16.95
N LEU A 202 -6.23 -3.77 -17.78
CA LEU A 202 -5.42 -2.62 -17.38
C LEU A 202 -5.89 -1.32 -18.05
N LEU A 203 -6.08 -0.29 -17.24
CA LEU A 203 -6.17 1.09 -17.65
C LEU A 203 -4.83 1.79 -17.41
N GLU A 204 -4.13 2.20 -18.47
CA GLU A 204 -2.82 2.87 -18.36
C GLU A 204 -2.96 4.40 -18.48
N GLY A 205 -2.11 5.13 -17.75
CA GLY A 205 -1.95 6.58 -17.83
C GLY A 205 -2.71 7.38 -16.77
N SER A 206 -3.74 6.82 -16.13
CA SER A 206 -4.51 7.52 -15.09
C SER A 206 -5.07 6.58 -14.03
N PHE A 207 -5.46 7.15 -12.88
CA PHE A 207 -6.27 6.45 -11.89
C PHE A 207 -7.68 6.20 -12.42
N ALA A 208 -8.22 5.01 -12.14
CA ALA A 208 -9.62 4.72 -12.44
C ALA A 208 -10.53 5.60 -11.58
N GLN A 209 -11.55 6.20 -12.20
CA GLN A 209 -12.63 6.83 -11.46
C GLN A 209 -13.42 5.77 -10.71
N LEU A 210 -13.44 5.89 -9.38
CA LEU A 210 -14.20 4.98 -8.53
C LEU A 210 -15.68 5.34 -8.59
N THR A 211 -16.48 4.47 -9.21
CA THR A 211 -17.93 4.58 -9.18
C THR A 211 -18.47 4.19 -7.80
N ALA A 212 -19.60 4.80 -7.42
CA ALA A 212 -20.25 4.59 -6.14
C ALA A 212 -21.10 3.32 -6.12
#